data_AF-A0A7J5MWI9-F1
#
_entry.id   AF-A0A7J5MWI9-F1
#
_cell.length_a   1.000
_cell.length_b   1.000
_cell.length_c   1.000
_cell.angle_alpha   90.00
_cell.angle_beta   90.00
_cell.angle_gamma   90.00
#
_symmetry.space_group_name_H-M   'P 1'
#
loop_
_entity.id
_entity.type
_entity.pdbx_description
1 polymer ?
#
loop_
_entity_poly.entity_id
_entity_poly.type
_entity_poly.pdbx_seq_one_letter_code
_entity_poly.pdbx_strand_id
1 'polypeptide(L)'
;MIVNGHVSCGYCSAVIAELEPWPAGERREFVCPECGCVNYATPVIEYRSTTYGRELWRAIKAEVLRRGGTAYVESYDEDAASIRLNGTAAYMYVCFDGPSSARVDGLHVSVRGRQVPLDGYVGMEPDEAARAVVDRIEEPGHAAEEEA
;
A
#
# COMPACT_ATOMS: atom_id res chain seq x y z
N MET A 1 11.44 18.23 17.56
CA MET A 1 12.32 17.34 16.75
C MET A 1 12.26 15.95 17.37
N ILE A 2 12.15 14.89 16.56
CA ILE A 2 12.18 13.51 17.06
C ILE A 2 13.59 12.98 16.82
N VAL A 3 14.28 12.57 17.88
CA VAL A 3 15.65 12.03 17.82
C VAL A 3 15.71 10.84 18.76
N ASN A 4 16.28 9.71 18.31
CA ASN A 4 16.54 8.54 19.18
C ASN A 4 15.35 8.10 20.06
N GLY A 5 14.13 8.13 19.53
CA GLY A 5 12.95 7.64 20.26
C GLY A 5 12.35 8.63 21.28
N HIS A 6 12.77 9.88 21.35
CA HIS A 6 12.13 10.91 22.18
C HIS A 6 11.77 12.15 21.37
N VAL A 7 10.79 12.92 21.85
CA VAL A 7 10.42 14.23 21.30
C VAL A 7 11.09 15.35 22.09
N SER A 8 11.87 16.17 21.38
CA SER A 8 12.48 17.38 21.92
C SER A 8 11.79 18.62 21.39
N CYS A 9 11.74 19.66 22.22
CA CYS A 9 11.15 20.94 21.86
C CYS A 9 11.91 21.56 20.69
N GLY A 10 11.20 21.94 19.63
CA GLY A 10 11.81 22.59 18.47
C GLY A 10 12.40 23.98 18.75
N TYR A 11 12.02 24.61 19.87
CA TYR A 11 12.47 25.95 20.23
C TYR A 11 13.66 25.96 21.20
N CYS A 12 13.52 25.31 22.37
CA CYS A 12 14.55 25.32 23.42
C CYS A 12 15.36 24.02 23.51
N SER A 13 15.11 23.05 22.62
CA SER A 13 15.80 21.76 22.57
C SER A 13 15.64 20.85 23.80
N ALA A 14 14.84 21.25 24.80
CA ALA A 14 14.54 20.42 25.96
C ALA A 14 13.80 19.14 25.55
N VAL A 15 14.16 18.01 26.15
CA VAL A 15 13.43 16.73 25.99
C VAL A 15 12.07 16.88 26.63
N ILE A 16 11.00 16.56 25.88
CA ILE A 16 9.62 16.66 26.36
C ILE A 16 9.15 15.30 26.90
N ALA A 17 9.32 14.23 26.12
CA ALA A 17 8.90 12.89 26.47
C ALA A 17 9.61 11.83 25.64
N GLU A 18 9.75 10.62 26.19
CA GLU A 18 10.04 9.41 25.43
C GLU A 18 8.83 9.02 24.58
N LEU A 19 9.06 8.53 23.37
CA LEU A 19 8.02 8.11 22.45
C LEU A 19 7.83 6.60 22.57
N GLU A 20 6.68 6.21 23.12
CA GLU A 20 6.18 4.84 22.97
C GLU A 20 5.62 4.64 21.55
N PRO A 21 5.55 3.42 21.02
CA PRO A 21 4.86 3.18 19.76
C PRO A 21 3.37 3.58 19.84
N TRP A 22 2.86 4.25 18.79
CA TRP A 22 1.44 4.50 18.64
C TRP A 22 0.99 4.42 17.17
N PRO A 23 -0.32 4.35 16.88
CA PRO A 23 -0.82 4.17 15.52
C PRO A 23 -0.21 5.17 14.54
N ALA A 24 0.32 4.67 13.43
CA ALA A 24 0.86 5.50 12.37
C ALA A 24 -0.20 6.44 11.80
N GLY A 25 0.20 7.66 11.45
CA GLY A 25 -0.73 8.70 10.98
C GLY A 25 -1.53 9.40 12.09
N GLU A 26 -1.59 8.86 13.30
CA GLU A 26 -2.17 9.55 14.45
C GLU A 26 -1.20 10.65 14.92
N ARG A 27 -1.59 11.91 14.69
CA ARG A 27 -0.84 13.07 15.18
C ARG A 27 -1.09 13.25 16.67
N ARG A 28 -0.01 13.27 17.45
CA ARG A 28 -0.05 13.59 18.88
C ARG A 28 0.58 14.95 19.17
N GLU A 29 0.08 15.59 20.22
CA GLU A 29 0.52 16.89 20.70
C GLU A 29 1.38 16.74 21.96
N PHE A 30 2.47 17.50 22.03
CA PHE A 30 3.42 17.50 23.14
C PHE A 30 3.74 18.93 23.56
N VAL A 31 3.35 19.30 24.78
CA VAL A 31 3.61 20.64 25.34
C VAL A 31 4.95 20.62 26.07
N CYS A 32 5.86 21.53 25.71
CA CYS A 32 7.15 21.63 26.37
C CYS A 32 6.98 22.21 27.80
N PRO A 33 7.49 21.53 28.85
CA PRO A 33 7.35 22.02 30.22
C PRO A 33 8.18 23.29 30.50
N GLU A 34 9.25 23.52 29.75
CA GLU A 34 10.17 24.65 29.98
C GLU A 34 9.69 25.97 29.37
N CYS A 35 9.09 25.92 28.17
CA CYS A 35 8.76 27.12 27.40
C CYS A 35 7.31 27.18 26.92
N GLY A 36 6.50 26.17 27.21
CA GLY A 36 5.08 26.13 26.84
C GLY A 36 4.80 25.93 25.34
N CYS A 37 5.82 25.74 24.51
CA CYS A 37 5.63 25.51 23.08
C CYS A 37 4.91 24.19 22.80
N VAL A 38 3.97 24.24 21.87
CA VAL A 38 3.28 23.07 21.36
C VAL A 38 4.10 22.43 20.24
N ASN A 39 4.40 21.14 20.38
CA ASN A 39 5.10 20.34 19.39
C ASN A 39 4.18 19.21 18.91
N TYR A 40 4.35 18.79 17.67
CA TYR A 40 3.56 17.71 17.08
C TYR A 40 4.49 16.58 16.63
N ALA A 41 4.07 15.34 16.88
CA ALA A 41 4.71 14.16 16.33
C ALA A 41 3.66 13.28 15.66
N THR A 42 4.02 12.77 14.49
CA THR A 42 3.27 11.74 13.77
C THR A 42 4.26 10.63 13.48
N PRO A 43 4.04 9.39 13.94
CA PRO A 43 4.87 8.26 13.59
C PRO A 43 4.73 8.08 12.09
N VAL A 44 5.88 8.15 11.42
CA VAL A 44 6.04 7.73 10.04
C VAL A 44 6.63 6.33 10.09
N ILE A 45 6.02 5.40 9.37
CA ILE A 45 6.60 4.07 9.21
C ILE A 45 7.72 4.20 8.19
N GLU A 46 8.93 3.75 8.52
CA GLU A 46 10.00 3.57 7.53
C GLU A 46 9.78 2.22 6.84
N TYR A 47 9.49 2.27 5.54
CA TYR A 47 8.83 1.19 4.80
C TYR A 47 9.81 0.14 4.25
N ARG A 48 9.52 -1.16 4.45
CA ARG A 48 10.22 -2.26 3.76
C ARG A 48 9.18 -3.24 3.21
N SER A 49 9.10 -3.38 1.88
CA SER A 49 8.22 -4.35 1.24
C SER A 49 8.77 -5.77 1.43
N THR A 50 7.87 -6.73 1.59
CA THR A 50 8.22 -8.15 1.66
C THR A 50 8.56 -8.69 0.27
N THR A 51 9.28 -9.81 0.22
CA THR A 51 9.68 -10.43 -1.05
C THR A 51 8.48 -10.96 -1.83
N TYR A 52 7.50 -11.56 -1.15
CA TYR A 52 6.33 -12.16 -1.80
C TYR A 52 5.41 -11.13 -2.46
N GLY A 53 5.09 -10.01 -1.78
CA GLY A 53 4.23 -8.97 -2.36
C GLY A 53 4.80 -8.37 -3.66
N ARG A 54 6.13 -8.20 -3.73
CA ARG A 54 6.83 -7.77 -4.95
C ARG A 54 6.82 -8.85 -6.04
N GLU A 55 7.02 -10.11 -5.67
CA GLU A 55 6.99 -11.22 -6.63
C GLU A 55 5.59 -11.38 -7.24
N LEU A 56 4.54 -11.32 -6.42
CA LEU A 56 3.15 -11.36 -6.89
C LEU A 56 2.81 -10.15 -7.77
N TRP A 57 3.28 -8.94 -7.42
CA TRP A 57 3.11 -7.75 -8.26
C TRP A 57 3.76 -7.94 -9.65
N ARG A 58 5.00 -8.46 -9.69
CA ARG A 58 5.72 -8.75 -10.95
C ARG A 58 4.97 -9.79 -11.77
N ALA A 59 4.47 -10.84 -11.13
CA ALA A 59 3.73 -11.91 -11.77
C ALA A 59 2.40 -11.43 -12.37
N ILE A 60 1.63 -10.61 -11.65
CA ILE A 60 0.37 -10.03 -12.17
C ILE A 60 0.64 -9.11 -13.36
N LYS A 61 1.67 -8.25 -13.28
CA LYS A 61 2.06 -7.40 -14.39
C LYS A 61 2.43 -8.23 -15.63
N ALA A 62 3.20 -9.29 -15.46
CA ALA A 62 3.59 -10.19 -16.54
C ALA A 62 2.38 -10.93 -17.14
N GLU A 63 1.44 -11.38 -16.31
CA GLU A 63 0.20 -12.03 -16.74
C GLU A 63 -0.67 -11.10 -17.59
N VAL A 64 -0.90 -9.88 -17.13
CA VAL A 64 -1.67 -8.86 -17.86
C VAL A 64 -1.07 -8.58 -19.23
N LEU A 65 0.25 -8.39 -19.31
CA LEU A 65 0.95 -8.18 -20.57
C LEU A 65 0.82 -9.39 -21.50
N ARG A 66 0.85 -10.62 -20.95
CA ARG A 66 0.69 -11.85 -21.72
C ARG A 66 -0.71 -11.99 -22.32
N ARG A 67 -1.73 -11.46 -21.65
CA ARG A 67 -3.12 -11.39 -22.16
C ARG A 67 -3.38 -10.21 -23.11
N GLY A 68 -2.34 -9.45 -23.47
CA GLY A 68 -2.45 -8.31 -24.37
C GLY A 68 -2.97 -7.03 -23.72
N GLY A 69 -3.08 -7.01 -22.38
CA GLY A 69 -3.38 -5.81 -21.61
C GLY A 69 -2.17 -4.87 -21.48
N THR A 70 -2.39 -3.70 -20.88
CA THR A 70 -1.35 -2.71 -20.60
C THR A 70 -1.19 -2.53 -19.10
N ALA A 71 0.05 -2.43 -18.63
CA ALA A 71 0.38 -2.11 -17.25
C ALA A 71 1.38 -0.94 -17.22
N TYR A 72 0.92 0.23 -16.80
CA TYR A 72 1.71 1.45 -16.69
C TYR A 72 2.19 1.61 -15.25
N VAL A 73 3.51 1.59 -15.05
CA VAL A 73 4.12 1.93 -13.75
C VAL A 73 4.01 3.43 -13.57
N GLU A 74 3.54 3.88 -12.42
CA GLU A 74 3.45 5.32 -12.15
C GLU A 74 4.85 5.88 -11.92
N SER A 75 5.20 6.98 -12.60
CA SER A 75 6.58 7.49 -12.68
C SER A 75 7.20 7.93 -11.34
N TYR A 76 6.40 7.97 -10.27
CA TYR A 76 6.82 8.38 -8.93
C TYR A 76 6.82 7.23 -7.92
N ASP A 77 6.35 6.04 -8.32
CA ASP A 77 6.27 4.87 -7.46
C ASP A 77 6.40 3.61 -8.31
N GLU A 78 7.60 3.00 -8.31
CA GLU A 78 7.87 1.76 -9.03
C GLU A 78 7.03 0.58 -8.50
N ASP A 79 6.47 0.72 -7.31
CA ASP A 79 5.61 -0.25 -6.63
C ASP A 79 4.11 0.02 -6.90
N ALA A 80 3.76 1.01 -7.73
CA ALA A 80 2.39 1.29 -8.17
C ALA A 80 2.21 1.12 -9.70
N ALA A 81 1.10 0.52 -10.11
CA ALA A 81 0.77 0.33 -11.51
C ALA A 81 -0.72 0.52 -11.81
N SER A 82 -1.00 1.26 -12.88
CA SER A 82 -2.31 1.34 -13.52
C SER A 82 -2.41 0.29 -14.63
N ILE A 83 -3.41 -0.58 -14.54
CA ILE A 83 -3.64 -1.70 -15.46
C ILE A 83 -4.90 -1.46 -16.28
N ARG A 84 -4.84 -1.81 -17.57
CA ARG A 84 -6.01 -1.94 -18.44
C ARG A 84 -5.99 -3.29 -19.13
N LEU A 85 -7.08 -4.04 -19.02
CA LEU A 85 -7.26 -5.34 -19.65
C LEU A 85 -8.73 -5.51 -20.02
N ASN A 86 -9.02 -5.85 -21.28
CA ASN A 86 -10.38 -6.03 -21.82
C ASN A 86 -11.36 -4.92 -21.39
N GLY A 87 -10.96 -3.66 -21.56
CA GLY A 87 -11.77 -2.49 -21.18
C GLY A 87 -11.88 -2.23 -19.67
N THR A 88 -11.38 -3.12 -18.81
CA THR A 88 -11.39 -2.93 -17.35
C THR A 88 -10.11 -2.26 -16.87
N ALA A 89 -10.29 -1.21 -16.08
CA ALA A 89 -9.21 -0.52 -15.38
C ALA A 89 -9.06 -1.07 -13.95
N ALA A 90 -7.82 -1.42 -13.61
CA ALA A 90 -7.42 -1.79 -12.26
C ALA A 90 -6.24 -0.92 -11.81
N TYR A 91 -6.16 -0.66 -10.52
CA TYR A 91 -5.04 0.03 -9.88
C TYR A 91 -4.39 -0.94 -8.89
N MET A 92 -3.08 -1.01 -8.94
CA MET A 92 -2.28 -1.87 -8.07
C MET A 92 -1.22 -1.06 -7.37
N TYR A 93 -1.00 -1.36 -6.10
CA TYR A 93 0.08 -0.77 -5.32
C TYR A 93 0.59 -1.80 -4.32
N VAL A 94 1.90 -2.03 -4.28
CA VAL A 94 2.52 -2.78 -3.18
C VAL A 94 2.52 -1.83 -2.00
N CYS A 95 1.65 -2.12 -1.07
CA CYS A 95 1.39 -1.32 0.10
C CYS A 95 2.23 -1.88 1.27
N PHE A 96 2.59 -1.01 2.20
CA PHE A 96 3.48 -1.32 3.33
C PHE A 96 2.66 -1.37 4.63
N ASP A 97 2.96 -2.29 5.56
CA ASP A 97 2.04 -2.71 6.64
C ASP A 97 1.48 -1.55 7.49
N GLY A 98 0.14 -1.47 7.54
CA GLY A 98 -0.68 -0.46 8.23
C GLY A 98 -2.14 -0.51 7.76
N PRO A 99 -3.14 -0.10 8.58
CA PRO A 99 -4.50 -0.63 8.46
C PRO A 99 -5.28 0.05 7.34
N SER A 100 -5.50 -0.66 6.24
CA SER A 100 -6.85 -1.19 5.97
C SER A 100 -6.87 -2.08 4.73
N SER A 101 -7.35 -3.30 5.01
CA SER A 101 -8.02 -4.28 4.15
C SER A 101 -7.19 -5.00 3.09
N ALA A 102 -7.26 -6.34 3.12
CA ALA A 102 -6.82 -7.40 2.19
C ALA A 102 -5.35 -7.42 1.75
N ARG A 103 -4.53 -8.27 2.38
CA ARG A 103 -3.13 -8.50 1.99
C ARG A 103 -2.73 -9.96 2.16
N VAL A 104 -2.10 -10.52 1.12
CA VAL A 104 -1.23 -11.70 1.30
C VAL A 104 0.07 -11.32 1.99
N ASP A 105 0.65 -10.15 1.69
CA ASP A 105 1.87 -9.65 2.35
C ASP A 105 2.26 -8.20 1.95
N GLY A 106 1.29 -7.33 1.67
CA GLY A 106 1.58 -5.95 1.24
C GLY A 106 0.84 -5.50 -0.01
N LEU A 107 0.55 -6.40 -0.95
CA LEU A 107 -0.05 -6.01 -2.22
C LEU A 107 -1.52 -5.58 -2.07
N HIS A 108 -1.90 -4.46 -2.70
CA HIS A 108 -3.29 -4.04 -2.89
C HIS A 108 -3.64 -3.99 -4.36
N VAL A 109 -4.81 -4.52 -4.68
CA VAL A 109 -5.39 -4.50 -6.02
C VAL A 109 -6.82 -3.97 -5.92
N SER A 110 -7.12 -2.96 -6.71
CA SER A 110 -8.44 -2.34 -6.81
C SER A 110 -8.91 -2.37 -8.25
N VAL A 111 -10.10 -2.92 -8.49
CA VAL A 111 -10.72 -2.97 -9.81
C VAL A 111 -11.94 -2.06 -9.80
N ARG A 112 -11.95 -1.03 -10.64
CA ARG A 112 -13.03 0.00 -10.67
C ARG A 112 -13.37 0.57 -9.27
N GLY A 113 -12.36 0.77 -8.42
CA GLY A 113 -12.53 1.31 -7.07
C GLY A 113 -12.99 0.29 -6.02
N ARG A 114 -13.15 -1.00 -6.38
CA ARG A 114 -13.45 -2.09 -5.44
C ARG A 114 -12.22 -2.93 -5.19
N GLN A 115 -11.94 -3.19 -3.92
CA GLN A 115 -10.78 -3.98 -3.52
C GLN A 115 -10.96 -5.47 -3.85
N VAL A 116 -9.91 -6.08 -4.40
CA VAL A 116 -9.83 -7.54 -4.57
C VAL A 116 -9.37 -8.17 -3.25
N PRO A 117 -10.12 -9.14 -2.69
CA PRO A 117 -9.70 -9.85 -1.48
C PRO A 117 -8.57 -10.81 -1.82
N LEU A 118 -7.33 -10.47 -1.41
CA LEU A 118 -6.16 -11.27 -1.72
C LEU A 118 -5.87 -12.37 -0.68
N ASP A 119 -6.48 -12.32 0.51
CA ASP A 119 -6.17 -13.23 1.63
C ASP A 119 -6.32 -14.72 1.27
N GLY A 120 -7.14 -15.05 0.26
CA GLY A 120 -7.30 -16.42 -0.24
C GLY A 120 -6.12 -16.97 -1.04
N TYR A 121 -5.10 -16.17 -1.34
CA TYR A 121 -3.91 -16.57 -2.09
C TYR A 121 -2.67 -16.76 -1.21
N VAL A 122 -2.81 -16.60 0.11
CA VAL A 122 -1.71 -16.81 1.06
C VAL A 122 -1.17 -18.24 0.94
N GLY A 123 0.15 -18.35 0.70
CA GLY A 123 0.83 -19.63 0.55
C GLY A 123 0.76 -20.25 -0.85
N MET A 124 0.13 -19.58 -1.82
CA MET A 124 0.20 -19.97 -3.23
C MET A 124 1.47 -19.44 -3.90
N GLU A 125 1.93 -20.14 -4.94
CA GLU A 125 3.02 -19.63 -5.78
C GLU A 125 2.60 -18.33 -6.49
N PRO A 126 3.48 -17.31 -6.57
CA PRO A 126 3.14 -15.99 -7.13
C PRO A 126 2.50 -16.03 -8.52
N ASP A 127 2.97 -16.92 -9.41
CA ASP A 127 2.42 -17.06 -10.76
C ASP A 127 1.01 -17.66 -10.79
N GLU A 128 0.70 -18.56 -9.84
CA GLU A 128 -0.64 -19.14 -9.71
C GLU A 128 -1.62 -18.11 -9.14
N ALA A 129 -1.22 -17.42 -8.08
CA ALA A 129 -1.99 -16.33 -7.50
C ALA A 129 -2.22 -15.21 -8.52
N ALA A 130 -1.22 -14.88 -9.33
CA ALA A 130 -1.33 -13.85 -10.36
C ALA A 130 -2.40 -14.17 -11.41
N ARG A 131 -2.45 -15.42 -11.91
CA ARG A 131 -3.50 -15.85 -12.86
C ARG A 131 -4.88 -15.64 -12.27
N ALA A 132 -5.10 -16.12 -11.05
CA ALA A 132 -6.40 -16.00 -10.38
C ALA A 132 -6.80 -14.55 -10.07
N VAL A 133 -5.83 -13.67 -9.81
CA VAL A 133 -6.09 -12.23 -9.66
C VAL A 133 -6.46 -11.59 -10.98
N VAL A 134 -5.76 -11.91 -12.07
CA VAL A 134 -6.05 -11.37 -13.40
C VAL A 134 -7.41 -11.85 -13.94
N ASP A 135 -7.78 -13.10 -13.70
CA ASP A 135 -9.12 -13.61 -14.03
C ASP A 135 -10.22 -12.72 -13.40
N ARG A 136 -10.04 -12.32 -12.13
CA ARG A 136 -10.95 -11.40 -11.42
C ARG A 136 -10.93 -9.97 -11.95
N ILE A 137 -9.84 -9.52 -12.57
CA ILE A 137 -9.77 -8.22 -13.24
C ILE A 137 -10.56 -8.25 -14.55
N GLU A 138 -10.63 -9.41 -15.23
CA GLU A 138 -11.36 -9.57 -16.49
C GLU A 138 -12.87 -9.78 -16.30
N GLU A 139 -13.30 -10.43 -15.20
CA GLU A 139 -14.73 -10.68 -14.89
C GLU A 139 -15.65 -9.45 -15.09
N PRO A 140 -15.30 -8.23 -14.62
CA PRO A 140 -16.13 -7.03 -14.83
C PRO A 140 -16.13 -6.49 -16.27
N GLY A 141 -15.16 -6.87 -17.11
CA GLY A 141 -15.10 -6.52 -18.53
C GLY A 141 -16.09 -7.37 -19.33
N HIS A 142 -16.08 -8.68 -19.09
CA HIS A 142 -17.00 -9.63 -19.74
C HIS A 142 -18.47 -9.35 -19.41
N ALA A 143 -18.79 -9.04 -18.15
CA ALA A 143 -20.16 -8.69 -17.77
C ALA A 143 -20.68 -7.39 -18.42
N ALA A 144 -19.79 -6.45 -18.77
CA ALA A 144 -20.16 -5.20 -19.44
C ALA A 144 -20.30 -5.35 -20.96
N GLU A 145 -19.64 -6.34 -21.56
CA GLU A 145 -19.76 -6.69 -22.98
C GLU A 145 -21.00 -7.56 -23.26
N GLU A 146 -21.46 -8.37 -22.29
CA GLU A 146 -22.70 -9.17 -22.41
C GLU A 146 -23.99 -8.33 -22.28
N GLU A 147 -23.91 -7.14 -21.68
CA GLU A 147 -25.03 -6.21 -21.50
C GLU A 147 -25.16 -5.14 -22.62
N ALA A 148 -24.24 -5.11 -23.60
CA ALA A 148 -24.16 -4.11 -24.67
C ALA A 148 -24.56 -4.66 -26.06
#